data_AF-A0A951CJZ8-F1
#
_entry.id   AF-A0A951CJZ8-F1
#
_cell.length_a   1.000
_cell.length_b   1.000
_cell.length_c   1.000
_cell.angle_alpha   90.00
_cell.angle_beta   90.00
_cell.angle_gamma   90.00
#
_symmetry.space_group_name_H-M   'P 1'
#
loop_
_entity.id
_entity.type
_entity.pdbx_description
1 polymer ?
#
loop_
_entity_poly.entity_id
_entity_poly.type
_entity_poly.pdbx_seq_one_letter_code
_entity_poly.pdbx_strand_id
1 'polypeptide(L)'
;MDSWHFALTQSDLPGAGCFQATYPSTQWARIDCSAPPPHHFYPVPRSKQQALGQTVGGGRDFTADTSPHLMSKAIGAFPNVKGVRSVRSVGCCGVQGLNSYTLQLNSQFFPTPACGSITYCGGWEQFVFENPSHKRKGFLFIESWLVPMPIQRGHLSGCPPSGNWIYVGIGCYQNSQAVRIPNISVKDLGQLIETGRASPNGDSIYLSFGTTEYGMRNIQSDGVVDLVDNWTGAEFNIVGDAGGDVANFNAGSTITVSIQTDTGLTKKPACPANTGTTGETNNLFFVEAPKNPPQLRYPSVEFTMSSSSTGAVSCDTVRGR
;
A
#
# COMPACT_ATOMS: atom_id res chain seq x y z
N MET A 1 6.30 -9.95 19.88
CA MET A 1 6.96 -8.99 18.98
C MET A 1 5.96 -7.96 18.49
N ASP A 2 4.71 -8.36 18.25
CA ASP A 2 3.60 -7.49 17.81
C ASP A 2 3.41 -6.24 18.68
N SER A 3 3.52 -6.36 20.01
CA SER A 3 3.43 -5.22 20.92
C SER A 3 4.58 -4.23 20.80
N TRP A 4 5.77 -4.69 20.39
CA TRP A 4 6.96 -3.85 20.20
C TRP A 4 6.90 -3.09 18.88
N HIS A 5 6.60 -3.78 17.78
CA HIS A 5 6.36 -3.13 16.47
C HIS A 5 5.27 -2.06 16.60
N PHE A 6 4.17 -2.44 17.26
CA PHE A 6 3.09 -1.52 17.54
C PHE A 6 3.56 -0.28 18.31
N ALA A 7 4.33 -0.45 19.40
CA ALA A 7 4.81 0.68 20.20
C ALA A 7 5.64 1.68 19.38
N LEU A 8 6.42 1.21 18.39
CA LEU A 8 7.22 2.04 17.51
C LEU A 8 6.40 2.82 16.48
N THR A 9 5.30 2.25 15.99
CA THR A 9 4.46 2.82 14.92
C THR A 9 3.26 3.63 15.44
N GLN A 10 3.11 3.76 16.76
CA GLN A 10 2.08 4.60 17.37
C GLN A 10 2.38 6.10 17.34
N SER A 11 3.65 6.48 17.28
CA SER A 11 4.08 7.87 17.31
C SER A 11 4.80 8.23 16.02
N ASP A 12 4.79 9.52 15.71
CA ASP A 12 5.52 10.03 14.55
C ASP A 12 7.02 9.71 14.68
N LEU A 13 7.68 9.44 13.55
CA LEU A 13 9.13 9.36 13.50
C LEU A 13 9.76 10.65 14.05
N PRO A 14 10.97 10.59 14.66
CA PRO A 14 11.59 11.75 15.33
C PRO A 14 11.74 13.01 14.48
N GLY A 15 11.71 12.88 13.15
CA GLY A 15 11.72 13.96 12.19
C GLY A 15 11.66 13.40 10.77
N ALA A 16 11.83 14.26 9.78
CA ALA A 16 11.97 13.84 8.39
C ALA A 16 13.23 12.99 8.16
N GLY A 17 13.11 11.98 7.29
CA GLY A 17 14.20 11.10 6.89
C GLY A 17 13.92 9.62 7.20
N CYS A 18 14.99 8.83 7.22
CA CYS A 18 14.95 7.38 7.30
C CYS A 18 15.44 6.89 8.66
N PHE A 19 14.77 5.87 9.18
CA PHE A 19 15.00 5.35 10.52
C PHE A 19 14.91 3.83 10.54
N GLN A 20 15.58 3.24 11.53
CA GLN A 20 15.51 1.82 11.86
C GLN A 20 15.48 1.66 13.38
N ALA A 21 14.74 0.67 13.87
CA ALA A 21 14.83 0.18 15.23
C ALA A 21 14.99 -1.34 15.24
N THR A 22 15.63 -1.88 16.28
CA THR A 22 15.83 -3.32 16.44
C THR A 22 15.49 -3.75 17.86
N TYR A 23 14.71 -4.83 17.97
CA TYR A 23 14.27 -5.36 19.25
C TYR A 23 15.46 -5.69 20.16
N PRO A 24 15.40 -5.39 21.47
CA PRO A 24 14.24 -4.88 22.21
C PRO A 24 14.12 -3.35 22.29
N SER A 25 14.99 -2.58 21.62
CA SER A 25 14.98 -1.11 21.72
C SER A 25 13.72 -0.51 21.10
N THR A 26 13.04 0.41 21.78
CA THR A 26 11.94 1.20 21.21
C THR A 26 12.42 2.58 20.73
N GLN A 27 13.73 2.76 20.56
CA GLN A 27 14.31 4.00 20.05
C GLN A 27 14.64 3.87 18.57
N TRP A 28 14.21 4.87 17.81
CA TRP A 28 14.53 5.02 16.40
C TRP A 28 15.97 5.52 16.23
N ALA A 29 16.79 4.74 15.51
CA ALA A 29 18.09 5.19 15.02
C ALA A 29 17.91 5.80 13.63
N ARG A 30 18.40 7.03 13.43
CA ARG A 30 18.44 7.65 12.09
C ARG A 30 19.46 6.91 11.23
N ILE A 31 19.10 6.63 9.99
CA ILE A 31 19.95 5.99 8.99
C ILE A 31 19.98 6.82 7.71
N ASP A 32 20.96 6.57 6.86
CA ASP A 32 21.02 7.25 5.57
C ASP A 32 19.86 6.83 4.69
N CYS A 33 19.16 7.83 4.16
CA CYS A 33 18.22 7.61 3.09
C CYS A 33 18.93 7.33 1.76
N SER A 34 18.22 6.64 0.88
CA SER A 34 18.62 6.44 -0.52
C SER A 34 17.70 7.18 -1.48
N ALA A 35 18.18 7.36 -2.71
CA ALA A 35 17.31 7.75 -3.81
C ALA A 35 16.23 6.66 -4.02
N PRO A 36 14.98 7.05 -4.31
CA PRO A 36 13.91 6.12 -4.63
C PRO A 36 14.21 5.34 -5.92
N PRO A 37 13.48 4.24 -6.17
CA PRO A 37 13.55 3.55 -7.46
C PRO A 37 13.22 4.51 -8.64
N PRO A 38 13.81 4.28 -9.83
CA PRO A 38 13.59 5.13 -11.00
C PRO A 38 12.30 4.80 -11.78
N HIS A 39 11.53 3.82 -11.31
CA HIS A 39 10.23 3.40 -11.86
C HIS A 39 9.10 3.81 -10.91
N HIS A 40 7.86 3.66 -11.37
CA HIS A 40 6.67 4.10 -10.64
C HIS A 40 5.57 3.04 -10.67
N PHE A 41 4.61 3.20 -9.76
CA PHE A 41 3.52 2.29 -9.47
C PHE A 41 2.24 2.92 -9.98
N TYR A 42 1.62 2.29 -10.97
CA TYR A 42 0.57 2.98 -11.72
C TYR A 42 -0.72 3.05 -10.91
N PRO A 43 -1.48 4.16 -10.99
CA PRO A 43 -2.89 4.14 -10.61
C PRO A 43 -3.68 3.21 -11.54
N VAL A 44 -4.86 2.80 -11.08
CA VAL A 44 -5.76 1.89 -11.79
C VAL A 44 -6.05 2.38 -13.22
N PRO A 45 -5.92 1.51 -14.25
CA PRO A 45 -6.14 1.89 -15.64
C PRO A 45 -7.61 2.21 -15.95
N ARG A 46 -7.80 3.09 -16.95
CA ARG A 46 -9.09 3.56 -17.49
C ARG A 46 -10.11 2.46 -17.86
N SER A 47 -9.66 1.27 -18.25
CA SER A 47 -10.46 0.25 -18.96
C SER A 47 -10.74 -1.03 -18.19
N LYS A 48 -10.29 -1.17 -16.93
CA LYS A 48 -10.27 -2.46 -16.21
C LYS A 48 -11.29 -2.60 -15.07
N GLN A 49 -12.45 -1.93 -15.12
CA GLN A 49 -13.58 -2.31 -14.27
C GLN A 49 -14.30 -3.54 -14.86
N GLN A 50 -13.62 -4.67 -14.90
CA GLN A 50 -14.27 -5.98 -15.06
C GLN A 50 -14.70 -6.49 -13.68
N ALA A 51 -15.79 -7.27 -13.62
CA ALA A 51 -16.28 -7.86 -12.37
C ALA A 51 -15.16 -8.61 -11.61
N LEU A 52 -15.28 -8.71 -10.27
CA LEU A 52 -14.39 -9.53 -9.44
C LEU A 52 -14.26 -10.93 -10.08
N GLY A 53 -13.04 -11.30 -10.47
CA GLY A 53 -12.74 -12.46 -11.30
C GLY A 53 -11.29 -12.91 -11.10
N GLN A 54 -10.71 -13.63 -12.07
CA GLN A 54 -9.29 -14.01 -11.99
C GLN A 54 -8.42 -12.75 -12.03
N THR A 55 -7.40 -12.67 -11.19
CA THR A 55 -6.43 -11.56 -11.05
C THR A 55 -6.91 -10.45 -10.10
N VAL A 56 -6.24 -10.31 -8.95
CA VAL A 56 -6.50 -9.29 -7.92
C VAL A 56 -5.69 -8.03 -8.20
N GLY A 57 -6.20 -6.86 -7.84
CA GLY A 57 -5.61 -5.55 -8.14
C GLY A 57 -6.11 -4.99 -9.47
N GLY A 58 -5.48 -3.94 -9.98
CA GLY A 58 -5.90 -3.29 -11.23
C GLY A 58 -7.35 -2.79 -11.18
N GLY A 59 -7.79 -2.30 -10.02
CA GLY A 59 -9.18 -1.91 -9.73
C GLY A 59 -10.07 -3.00 -9.16
N ARG A 60 -9.65 -4.26 -9.22
CA ARG A 60 -10.39 -5.40 -8.65
C ARG A 60 -9.81 -5.74 -7.30
N ASP A 61 -10.14 -4.92 -6.32
CA ASP A 61 -9.79 -5.17 -4.93
C ASP A 61 -10.93 -4.86 -3.96
N PHE A 62 -10.80 -5.40 -2.76
CA PHE A 62 -11.53 -4.97 -1.58
C PHE A 62 -10.73 -3.87 -0.88
N THR A 63 -11.40 -2.80 -0.48
CA THR A 63 -10.77 -1.70 0.27
C THR A 63 -11.44 -1.53 1.63
N ALA A 64 -10.73 -0.96 2.60
CA ALA A 64 -11.36 -0.42 3.80
C ALA A 64 -11.89 0.98 3.51
N ASP A 65 -13.20 1.20 3.69
CA ASP A 65 -13.83 2.52 3.57
C ASP A 65 -14.40 2.97 4.93
N THR A 66 -13.88 4.06 5.45
CA THR A 66 -14.26 4.64 6.73
C THR A 66 -15.16 5.87 6.61
N SER A 67 -15.57 6.24 5.39
CA SER A 67 -16.33 7.46 5.12
C SER A 67 -17.57 7.59 6.04
N PRO A 68 -17.83 8.79 6.60
CA PRO A 68 -17.12 10.06 6.39
C PRO A 68 -15.96 10.30 7.38
N HIS A 69 -15.49 9.28 8.11
CA HIS A 69 -14.48 9.45 9.15
C HIS A 69 -13.07 9.36 8.56
N LEU A 70 -12.28 10.43 8.76
CA LEU A 70 -10.87 10.46 8.39
C LEU A 70 -10.08 9.46 9.21
N MET A 71 -9.22 8.70 8.55
CA MET A 71 -8.21 7.87 9.20
C MET A 71 -6.87 8.59 9.23
N SER A 72 -6.15 8.48 10.33
CA SER A 72 -4.78 8.99 10.45
C SER A 72 -3.74 7.92 10.10
N LYS A 73 -4.15 6.66 10.06
CA LYS A 73 -3.26 5.51 9.90
C LYS A 73 -4.03 4.31 9.35
N ALA A 74 -3.37 3.57 8.47
CA ALA A 74 -3.81 2.27 8.01
C ALA A 74 -2.67 1.26 8.16
N ILE A 75 -3.01 0.02 8.52
CA ILE A 75 -2.04 -1.06 8.74
C ILE A 75 -2.44 -2.26 7.90
N GLY A 76 -1.57 -2.62 6.95
CA GLY A 76 -1.68 -3.80 6.11
C GLY A 76 -0.89 -4.97 6.68
N ALA A 77 -1.50 -6.16 6.72
CA ALA A 77 -0.84 -7.38 7.19
C ALA A 77 -1.39 -8.63 6.48
N PHE A 78 -0.69 -9.75 6.68
CA PHE A 78 -1.06 -11.07 6.14
C PHE A 78 -1.31 -12.10 7.26
N PRO A 79 -2.49 -12.09 7.92
CA PRO A 79 -2.74 -12.93 9.10
C PRO A 79 -2.60 -14.43 8.86
N ASN A 80 -2.78 -14.87 7.61
CA ASN A 80 -2.67 -16.27 7.24
C ASN A 80 -2.09 -16.41 5.84
N VAL A 81 -0.93 -17.07 5.74
CA VAL A 81 -0.23 -17.35 4.49
C VAL A 81 0.00 -18.86 4.41
N LYS A 82 -0.56 -19.52 3.38
CA LYS A 82 -0.44 -20.97 3.18
C LYS A 82 0.03 -21.27 1.76
N GLY A 83 0.93 -22.25 1.63
CA GLY A 83 1.37 -22.77 0.34
C GLY A 83 2.19 -21.81 -0.55
N VAL A 84 2.45 -20.58 -0.09
CA VAL A 84 3.32 -19.62 -0.78
C VAL A 84 4.78 -20.08 -0.67
N ARG A 85 5.38 -20.40 -1.82
CA ARG A 85 6.76 -20.89 -1.95
C ARG A 85 7.60 -20.01 -2.87
N SER A 86 6.95 -19.39 -3.86
CA SER A 86 7.58 -18.53 -4.85
C SER A 86 6.57 -17.52 -5.39
N VAL A 87 7.08 -16.33 -5.68
CA VAL A 87 6.41 -15.33 -6.50
C VAL A 87 7.37 -14.94 -7.62
N ARG A 88 6.81 -14.60 -8.78
CA ARG A 88 7.55 -14.01 -9.90
C ARG A 88 6.77 -12.81 -10.42
N SER A 89 7.39 -11.63 -10.40
CA SER A 89 6.83 -10.50 -11.15
C SER A 89 7.05 -10.72 -12.65
N VAL A 90 6.00 -10.55 -13.44
CA VAL A 90 6.00 -10.62 -14.90
C VAL A 90 5.17 -9.47 -15.49
N GLY A 91 5.56 -8.99 -16.66
CA GLY A 91 4.80 -7.98 -17.38
C GLY A 91 5.62 -7.37 -18.51
N CYS A 92 5.47 -6.07 -18.76
CA CYS A 92 6.22 -5.38 -19.81
C CYS A 92 7.18 -4.33 -19.28
N CYS A 93 6.87 -3.79 -18.10
CA CYS A 93 7.23 -2.41 -17.80
C CYS A 93 7.67 -2.23 -16.34
N GLY A 94 7.44 -3.21 -15.48
CA GLY A 94 7.98 -3.30 -14.13
C GLY A 94 9.31 -4.04 -14.03
N VAL A 95 9.73 -4.31 -12.80
CA VAL A 95 10.92 -5.10 -12.46
C VAL A 95 10.56 -6.58 -12.40
N GLN A 96 11.04 -7.35 -13.37
CA GLN A 96 10.67 -8.75 -13.49
C GLN A 96 11.65 -9.69 -12.81
N GLY A 97 11.14 -10.81 -12.32
CA GLY A 97 11.99 -11.90 -11.83
C GLY A 97 11.45 -12.61 -10.60
N LEU A 98 12.19 -13.61 -10.14
CA LEU A 98 11.84 -14.39 -8.95
C LEU A 98 11.97 -13.53 -7.69
N ASN A 99 11.03 -13.74 -6.77
CA ASN A 99 10.93 -12.98 -5.53
C ASN A 99 10.78 -11.46 -5.74
N SER A 100 10.42 -11.01 -6.95
CA SER A 100 9.96 -9.64 -7.20
C SER A 100 8.50 -9.51 -6.84
N TYR A 101 8.18 -8.53 -6.00
CA TYR A 101 6.82 -8.14 -5.64
C TYR A 101 6.85 -6.76 -4.98
N THR A 102 5.69 -6.13 -4.89
CA THR A 102 5.48 -4.98 -4.01
C THR A 102 4.37 -5.21 -3.01
N LEU A 103 4.54 -4.65 -1.82
CA LEU A 103 3.43 -4.33 -0.95
C LEU A 103 3.04 -2.89 -1.26
N GLN A 104 1.74 -2.68 -1.45
CA GLN A 104 1.20 -1.38 -1.71
C GLN A 104 0.04 -1.13 -0.78
N LEU A 105 0.19 -0.16 0.11
CA LEU A 105 -0.91 0.42 0.86
C LEU A 105 -1.27 1.75 0.20
N ASN A 106 -2.45 1.82 -0.43
CA ASN A 106 -2.85 2.96 -1.24
C ASN A 106 -4.05 3.68 -0.62
N SER A 107 -4.07 5.00 -0.74
CA SER A 107 -5.24 5.80 -0.44
C SER A 107 -6.33 5.61 -1.51
N GLN A 108 -7.55 6.08 -1.22
CA GLN A 108 -8.50 6.39 -2.28
C GLN A 108 -8.03 7.59 -3.12
N PHE A 109 -8.74 7.90 -4.20
CA PHE A 109 -8.56 9.17 -4.94
C PHE A 109 -9.32 10.29 -4.24
N PHE A 110 -8.71 11.47 -4.10
CA PHE A 110 -9.32 12.59 -3.36
C PHE A 110 -8.97 13.96 -3.97
N PRO A 111 -9.74 15.03 -3.68
CA PRO A 111 -9.38 16.39 -4.04
C PRO A 111 -8.16 16.88 -3.26
N THR A 112 -7.23 17.57 -3.92
CA THR A 112 -6.03 18.12 -3.25
C THR A 112 -5.68 19.51 -3.79
N PRO A 113 -5.23 20.45 -2.94
CA PRO A 113 -4.70 21.72 -3.41
C PRO A 113 -3.39 21.57 -4.20
N ALA A 114 -2.68 20.44 -4.10
CA ALA A 114 -1.48 20.15 -4.90
C ALA A 114 -1.72 20.17 -6.42
N CYS A 115 -2.97 20.02 -6.86
CA CYS A 115 -3.37 20.20 -8.26
C CYS A 115 -3.19 21.62 -8.80
N GLY A 116 -3.08 22.63 -7.93
CA GLY A 116 -2.98 24.04 -8.32
C GLY A 116 -4.15 24.45 -9.22
N SER A 117 -3.84 24.93 -10.43
CA SER A 117 -4.85 25.34 -11.41
C SER A 117 -5.27 24.23 -12.39
N ILE A 118 -4.77 23.00 -12.22
CA ILE A 118 -5.11 21.89 -13.13
C ILE A 118 -6.54 21.44 -12.87
N THR A 119 -7.38 21.51 -13.90
CA THR A 119 -8.77 21.05 -13.82
C THR A 119 -8.86 19.54 -13.89
N TYR A 120 -9.88 18.96 -13.23
CA TYR A 120 -10.09 17.51 -13.19
C TYR A 120 -8.87 16.74 -12.67
N CYS A 121 -8.23 17.27 -11.64
CA CYS A 121 -7.08 16.69 -10.98
C CYS A 121 -7.47 16.30 -9.55
N GLY A 122 -6.90 15.19 -9.07
CA GLY A 122 -6.99 14.74 -7.68
C GLY A 122 -5.67 14.14 -7.22
N GLY A 123 -5.56 13.96 -5.91
CA GLY A 123 -4.45 13.33 -5.24
C GLY A 123 -4.67 11.83 -5.08
N TRP A 124 -3.55 11.12 -4.99
CA TRP A 124 -3.45 9.72 -4.63
C TRP A 124 -2.10 9.50 -3.97
N GLU A 125 -2.04 8.73 -2.90
CA GLU A 125 -0.79 8.43 -2.21
C GLU A 125 -0.65 6.94 -1.97
N GLN A 126 0.56 6.44 -2.23
CA GLN A 126 0.94 5.06 -2.05
C GLN A 126 2.08 4.96 -1.05
N PHE A 127 1.91 4.09 -0.06
CA PHE A 127 2.97 3.64 0.83
C PHE A 127 3.49 2.32 0.25
N VAL A 128 4.74 2.30 -0.21
CA VAL A 128 5.28 1.21 -1.03
C VAL A 128 6.50 0.57 -0.37
N PHE A 129 6.42 -0.75 -0.17
CA PHE A 129 7.59 -1.61 -0.05
C PHE A 129 7.84 -2.37 -1.36
N GLU A 130 8.93 -2.01 -2.04
CA GLU A 130 9.42 -2.70 -3.23
C GLU A 130 10.44 -3.78 -2.84
N ASN A 131 10.21 -5.02 -3.27
CA ASN A 131 11.17 -6.12 -3.13
C ASN A 131 11.64 -6.60 -4.50
N PRO A 132 12.69 -6.00 -5.09
CA PRO A 132 13.09 -6.25 -6.48
C PRO A 132 13.90 -7.53 -6.66
N SER A 133 13.68 -8.19 -7.80
CA SER A 133 14.44 -9.37 -8.22
C SER A 133 15.89 -9.01 -8.55
N HIS A 134 16.80 -9.97 -8.35
CA HIS A 134 18.24 -9.84 -8.63
C HIS A 134 18.98 -8.71 -7.88
N LYS A 135 18.28 -7.91 -7.07
CA LYS A 135 18.85 -6.90 -6.18
C LYS A 135 18.92 -7.44 -4.76
N ARG A 136 19.99 -7.09 -4.04
CA ARG A 136 20.18 -7.52 -2.64
C ARG A 136 19.33 -6.73 -1.63
N LYS A 137 18.73 -5.62 -2.05
CA LYS A 137 17.93 -4.75 -1.18
C LYS A 137 16.72 -4.18 -1.94
N GLY A 138 15.60 -4.11 -1.26
CA GLY A 138 14.40 -3.38 -1.64
C GLY A 138 14.36 -1.95 -1.13
N PHE A 139 13.24 -1.30 -1.36
CA PHE A 139 12.99 0.10 -1.05
C PHE A 139 11.69 0.25 -0.26
N LEU A 140 11.70 1.10 0.77
CA LEU A 140 10.50 1.53 1.48
C LEU A 140 10.36 3.04 1.33
N PHE A 141 9.28 3.49 0.73
CA PHE A 141 9.10 4.90 0.36
C PHE A 141 7.61 5.23 0.19
N ILE A 142 7.31 6.53 0.02
CA ILE A 142 5.99 7.02 -0.33
C ILE A 142 6.06 7.53 -1.77
N GLU A 143 5.10 7.11 -2.59
CA GLU A 143 4.88 7.64 -3.94
C GLU A 143 3.57 8.42 -3.95
N SER A 144 3.67 9.73 -4.21
CA SER A 144 2.51 10.61 -4.29
C SER A 144 2.22 10.93 -5.74
N TRP A 145 0.94 11.00 -6.09
CA TRP A 145 0.46 11.18 -7.45
C TRP A 145 -0.59 12.28 -7.55
N LEU A 146 -0.53 13.02 -8.66
CA LEU A 146 -1.67 13.75 -9.22
C LEU A 146 -2.23 12.96 -10.39
N VAL A 147 -3.52 12.65 -10.30
CA VAL A 147 -4.25 11.80 -11.24
C VAL A 147 -5.44 12.55 -11.83
N PRO A 148 -5.93 12.15 -13.02
CA PRO A 148 -7.19 12.66 -13.52
C PRO A 148 -8.34 12.26 -12.60
N MET A 149 -9.19 13.21 -12.23
CA MET A 149 -10.40 12.97 -11.45
C MET A 149 -11.63 13.52 -12.20
N PRO A 150 -12.57 12.65 -12.62
CA PRO A 150 -12.61 11.20 -12.37
C PRO A 150 -11.59 10.42 -13.21
N ILE A 151 -11.10 9.28 -12.71
CA ILE A 151 -10.01 8.49 -13.32
C ILE A 151 -10.31 8.04 -14.75
N GLN A 152 -11.59 7.94 -15.11
CA GLN A 152 -12.11 7.64 -16.44
C GLN A 152 -11.72 8.67 -17.50
N ARG A 153 -11.24 9.87 -17.11
CA ARG A 153 -10.66 10.84 -18.05
C ARG A 153 -9.33 10.37 -18.64
N GLY A 154 -8.59 9.55 -17.90
CA GLY A 154 -7.45 8.78 -18.38
C GLY A 154 -6.12 9.51 -18.53
N HIS A 155 -6.07 10.85 -18.48
CA HIS A 155 -4.80 11.59 -18.38
C HIS A 155 -4.98 13.01 -17.82
N LEU A 156 -3.91 13.56 -17.24
CA LEU A 156 -3.71 15.00 -17.06
C LEU A 156 -2.96 15.59 -18.27
N SER A 157 -3.15 16.88 -18.55
CA SER A 157 -2.45 17.60 -19.64
C SER A 157 -0.98 17.89 -19.35
N GLY A 158 -0.55 17.78 -18.09
CA GLY A 158 0.79 18.06 -17.61
C GLY A 158 0.82 18.13 -16.09
N CYS A 159 1.96 18.51 -15.52
CA CYS A 159 2.12 18.71 -14.08
C CYS A 159 2.08 20.17 -13.67
N PRO A 160 1.71 20.47 -12.41
CA PRO A 160 1.80 21.82 -11.89
C PRO A 160 3.22 22.36 -12.03
N PRO A 161 3.41 23.67 -12.29
CA PRO A 161 4.74 24.27 -12.40
C PRO A 161 5.49 24.27 -11.06
N SER A 162 4.75 24.28 -9.95
CA SER A 162 5.26 24.19 -8.60
C SER A 162 5.40 22.73 -8.17
N GLY A 163 6.52 22.40 -7.52
CA GLY A 163 6.81 21.06 -7.01
C GLY A 163 7.74 20.26 -7.92
N ASN A 164 8.18 19.10 -7.43
CA ASN A 164 9.12 18.22 -8.13
C ASN A 164 8.39 17.08 -8.86
N TRP A 165 7.30 17.42 -9.55
CA TRP A 165 6.44 16.46 -10.24
C TRP A 165 7.05 15.95 -11.54
N ILE A 166 6.96 14.64 -11.77
CA ILE A 166 7.39 13.99 -13.01
C ILE A 166 6.15 13.56 -13.80
N TYR A 167 6.01 14.07 -15.03
CA TYR A 167 4.91 13.71 -15.92
C TYR A 167 5.19 12.40 -16.66
N VAL A 168 4.24 11.47 -16.62
CA VAL A 168 4.34 10.14 -17.26
C VAL A 168 3.21 9.85 -18.24
N GLY A 169 2.61 10.89 -18.81
CA GLY A 169 1.56 10.75 -19.83
C GLY A 169 0.15 10.48 -19.29
N ILE A 170 0.01 9.86 -18.12
CA ILE A 170 -1.29 9.65 -17.46
C ILE A 170 -1.53 10.59 -16.28
N GLY A 171 -0.48 11.14 -15.71
CA GLY A 171 -0.51 11.88 -14.46
C GLY A 171 0.89 12.32 -14.07
N CYS A 172 1.01 12.76 -12.83
CA CYS A 172 2.25 13.28 -12.27
C CYS A 172 2.57 12.54 -11.00
N TYR A 173 3.80 12.11 -10.82
CA TYR A 173 4.21 11.45 -9.59
C TYR A 173 5.45 12.12 -9.00
N GLN A 174 5.66 11.91 -7.71
CA GLN A 174 6.92 12.17 -7.05
C GLN A 174 7.15 11.15 -5.95
N ASN A 175 8.41 10.81 -5.75
CA ASN A 175 8.82 9.88 -4.72
C ASN A 175 9.47 10.61 -3.55
N SER A 176 9.19 10.14 -2.35
CA SER A 176 9.98 10.49 -1.17
C SER A 176 11.40 9.93 -1.30
N GLN A 177 12.25 10.25 -0.32
CA GLN A 177 13.44 9.45 -0.07
C GLN A 177 13.06 8.01 0.32
N ALA A 178 13.99 7.06 0.21
CA ALA A 178 13.71 5.64 0.44
C ALA A 178 14.64 4.99 1.48
N VAL A 179 14.09 4.08 2.30
CA VAL A 179 14.89 3.17 3.14
C VAL A 179 15.34 1.96 2.32
N ARG A 180 16.62 1.58 2.44
CA ARG A 180 17.15 0.35 1.82
C ARG A 180 16.96 -0.84 2.75
N ILE A 181 16.02 -1.71 2.42
CA ILE A 181 15.69 -2.89 3.23
C ILE A 181 16.32 -4.14 2.57
N PRO A 182 16.90 -5.10 3.31
CA PRO A 182 17.29 -6.38 2.73
C PRO A 182 16.15 -7.03 1.95
N ASN A 183 16.46 -7.75 0.87
CA ASN A 183 15.41 -8.47 0.14
C ASN A 183 14.75 -9.50 1.07
N ILE A 184 13.42 -9.49 1.14
CA ILE A 184 12.62 -10.38 1.97
C ILE A 184 12.06 -11.50 1.10
N SER A 185 12.24 -12.74 1.53
CA SER A 185 11.68 -13.90 0.85
C SER A 185 10.16 -13.88 0.97
N VAL A 186 9.43 -14.11 -0.12
CA VAL A 186 7.96 -14.18 -0.10
C VAL A 186 7.42 -15.28 0.82
N LYS A 187 8.26 -16.26 1.21
CA LYS A 187 7.90 -17.27 2.21
C LYS A 187 7.69 -16.67 3.59
N ASP A 188 8.27 -15.50 3.85
CA ASP A 188 8.18 -14.78 5.12
C ASP A 188 7.08 -13.69 5.09
N LEU A 189 6.20 -13.71 4.08
CA LEU A 189 5.13 -12.72 3.90
C LEU A 189 4.26 -12.55 5.16
N GLY A 190 3.98 -13.64 5.89
CA GLY A 190 3.21 -13.59 7.13
C GLY A 190 3.90 -12.86 8.30
N GLN A 191 5.16 -12.46 8.15
CA GLN A 191 5.92 -11.68 9.13
C GLN A 191 5.95 -10.18 8.80
N LEU A 192 5.39 -9.77 7.66
CA LEU A 192 5.40 -8.38 7.20
C LEU A 192 4.14 -7.64 7.65
N ILE A 193 4.36 -6.43 8.15
CA ILE A 193 3.31 -5.46 8.45
C ILE A 193 3.76 -4.14 7.86
N GLU A 194 2.93 -3.55 7.01
CA GLU A 194 3.14 -2.23 6.42
C GLU A 194 2.18 -1.24 7.06
N THR A 195 2.68 -0.09 7.48
CA THR A 195 1.84 0.96 8.10
C THR A 195 2.03 2.27 7.35
N GLY A 196 0.94 2.82 6.84
CA GLY A 196 0.88 4.20 6.35
C GLY A 196 0.31 5.12 7.42
N ARG A 197 0.82 6.34 7.51
CA ARG A 197 0.34 7.36 8.45
C ARG A 197 0.31 8.72 7.77
N ALA A 198 -0.83 9.39 7.87
CA ALA A 198 -1.00 10.77 7.44
C ALA A 198 -0.89 11.71 8.64
N SER A 199 -0.11 12.77 8.51
CA SER A 199 0.14 13.72 9.61
C SER A 199 0.38 15.13 9.08
N PRO A 200 -0.08 16.19 9.77
CA PRO A 200 0.25 17.57 9.39
C PRO A 200 1.76 17.84 9.41
N ASN A 201 2.53 17.01 10.11
CA ASN A 201 3.99 17.12 10.16
C ASN A 201 4.70 16.30 9.05
N GLY A 202 3.95 15.75 8.10
CA GLY A 202 4.46 14.94 6.99
C GLY A 202 4.13 13.46 7.14
N ASP A 203 3.74 12.85 6.04
CA ASP A 203 3.31 11.47 5.97
C ASP A 203 4.49 10.51 6.19
N SER A 204 4.18 9.32 6.73
CA SER A 204 5.18 8.34 7.12
C SER A 204 4.77 6.93 6.73
N ILE A 205 5.76 6.13 6.34
CA ILE A 205 5.64 4.69 6.10
C ILE A 205 6.50 3.92 7.09
N TYR A 206 6.00 2.76 7.50
CA TYR A 206 6.72 1.81 8.35
C TYR A 206 6.63 0.40 7.76
N LEU A 207 7.70 -0.37 7.93
CA LEU A 207 7.71 -1.81 7.63
C LEU A 207 8.29 -2.58 8.81
N SER A 208 7.45 -3.41 9.40
CA SER A 208 7.84 -4.39 10.41
C SER A 208 8.30 -5.68 9.74
N PHE A 209 9.48 -6.19 10.10
CA PHE A 209 9.95 -7.49 9.68
C PHE A 209 10.81 -8.16 10.75
N GLY A 210 10.33 -9.29 11.29
CA GLY A 210 11.05 -10.08 12.29
C GLY A 210 11.32 -9.27 13.57
N THR A 211 12.57 -8.90 13.81
CA THR A 211 13.00 -8.10 14.98
C THR A 211 13.37 -6.67 14.62
N THR A 212 13.08 -6.23 13.40
CA THR A 212 13.46 -4.91 12.89
C THR A 212 12.24 -4.14 12.44
N GLU A 213 12.24 -2.84 12.73
CA GLU A 213 11.28 -1.88 12.21
C GLU A 213 12.04 -0.88 11.34
N TYR A 214 11.52 -0.59 10.15
CA TYR A 214 12.01 0.45 9.26
C TYR A 214 10.98 1.57 9.17
N GLY A 215 11.44 2.80 9.03
CA GLY A 215 10.55 3.95 8.91
C GLY A 215 11.11 5.01 7.97
N MET A 216 10.23 5.64 7.19
CA MET A 216 10.54 6.83 6.41
C MET A 216 9.45 7.87 6.64
N ARG A 217 9.87 9.10 6.93
CA ARG A 217 8.97 10.26 7.02
C ARG A 217 9.37 11.31 5.99
N ASN A 218 8.37 11.82 5.29
CA ASN A 218 8.55 12.80 4.24
C ASN A 218 9.16 14.11 4.78
N ILE A 219 9.86 14.85 3.93
CA ILE A 219 10.54 16.11 4.29
C ILE A 219 9.57 17.29 4.34
N GLN A 220 8.43 17.18 3.66
CA GLN A 220 7.43 18.24 3.53
C GLN A 220 6.46 18.21 4.72
N SER A 221 6.24 19.37 5.36
CA SER A 221 5.13 19.56 6.29
C SER A 221 3.81 19.58 5.50
N ASP A 222 2.78 18.92 6.03
CA ASP A 222 1.45 18.64 5.44
C ASP A 222 1.36 17.51 4.39
N GLY A 223 2.50 16.88 4.07
CA GLY A 223 2.54 15.87 3.02
C GLY A 223 2.64 16.49 1.63
N VAL A 224 2.64 15.65 0.59
CA VAL A 224 2.82 16.10 -0.80
C VAL A 224 1.49 16.38 -1.51
N VAL A 225 0.46 15.63 -1.11
CA VAL A 225 -0.89 15.70 -1.66
C VAL A 225 -1.93 16.03 -0.59
N ASP A 226 -1.54 16.35 0.64
CA ASP A 226 -2.45 16.71 1.75
C ASP A 226 -3.41 15.57 2.12
N LEU A 227 -2.87 14.36 2.25
CA LEU A 227 -3.64 13.15 2.55
C LEU A 227 -4.38 13.25 3.89
N VAL A 228 -3.79 13.93 4.88
CA VAL A 228 -4.31 14.04 6.25
C VAL A 228 -5.74 14.57 6.33
N ASP A 229 -6.11 15.46 5.41
CA ASP A 229 -7.44 16.09 5.37
C ASP A 229 -8.49 15.27 4.62
N ASN A 230 -8.06 14.21 3.92
CA ASN A 230 -8.88 13.52 2.95
C ASN A 230 -8.96 12.00 3.15
N TRP A 231 -8.08 11.37 3.94
CA TRP A 231 -7.94 9.91 3.95
C TRP A 231 -9.13 9.16 4.55
N THR A 232 -9.96 8.53 3.72
CA THR A 232 -11.11 7.70 4.15
C THR A 232 -11.14 6.32 3.52
N GLY A 233 -10.25 6.03 2.58
CA GLY A 233 -10.14 4.72 1.93
C GLY A 233 -8.72 4.19 1.96
N ALA A 234 -8.58 2.89 2.20
CA ALA A 234 -7.30 2.19 2.13
C ALA A 234 -7.42 0.87 1.36
N GLU A 235 -6.56 0.68 0.37
CA GLU A 235 -6.27 -0.59 -0.29
C GLU A 235 -4.94 -1.12 0.26
N PHE A 236 -4.81 -2.42 0.47
CA PHE A 236 -3.52 -3.04 0.77
C PHE A 236 -3.44 -4.41 0.13
N ASN A 237 -2.36 -4.67 -0.61
CA ASN A 237 -2.16 -5.97 -1.23
C ASN A 237 -0.69 -6.24 -1.57
N ILE A 238 -0.41 -7.48 -1.98
CA ILE A 238 0.83 -7.89 -2.63
C ILE A 238 0.59 -8.04 -4.14
N VAL A 239 1.31 -7.24 -4.93
CA VAL A 239 1.12 -7.15 -6.39
C VAL A 239 2.45 -7.17 -7.13
N GLY A 240 2.39 -7.14 -8.46
CA GLY A 240 3.56 -7.08 -9.33
C GLY A 240 4.49 -5.92 -8.99
N ASP A 241 5.71 -6.03 -9.48
CA ASP A 241 6.76 -5.10 -9.14
C ASP A 241 6.81 -3.95 -10.15
N ALA A 242 6.01 -2.91 -9.87
CA ALA A 242 5.88 -1.68 -10.64
C ALA A 242 5.29 -1.86 -12.05
N GLY A 243 5.05 -0.74 -12.74
CA GLY A 243 4.79 -0.74 -14.18
C GLY A 243 3.51 -1.49 -14.61
N GLY A 244 2.58 -1.76 -13.70
CA GLY A 244 1.39 -2.57 -13.98
C GLY A 244 1.65 -4.07 -14.10
N ASP A 245 2.81 -4.55 -13.63
CA ASP A 245 3.17 -5.96 -13.66
C ASP A 245 2.26 -6.83 -12.77
N VAL A 246 2.36 -8.15 -12.94
CA VAL A 246 1.61 -9.17 -12.21
C VAL A 246 2.54 -9.96 -11.29
N ALA A 247 2.20 -10.07 -10.01
CA ALA A 247 2.81 -11.03 -9.10
C ALA A 247 2.22 -12.43 -9.32
N ASN A 248 2.98 -13.32 -9.95
CA ASN A 248 2.59 -14.70 -10.18
C ASN A 248 3.05 -15.60 -9.04
N PHE A 249 2.11 -15.99 -8.19
CA PHE A 249 2.30 -16.97 -7.13
C PHE A 249 2.21 -18.40 -7.65
N ASN A 250 2.92 -19.32 -6.98
CA ASN A 250 2.82 -20.74 -7.28
C ASN A 250 1.42 -21.31 -6.96
N ALA A 251 1.05 -22.39 -7.64
CA ALA A 251 -0.13 -23.16 -7.32
C ALA A 251 -0.11 -23.66 -5.86
N GLY A 252 -1.29 -23.70 -5.25
CA GLY A 252 -1.50 -24.01 -3.82
C GLY A 252 -1.33 -22.83 -2.88
N SER A 253 -1.06 -21.62 -3.39
CA SER A 253 -0.96 -20.40 -2.57
C SER A 253 -2.32 -19.92 -2.11
N THR A 254 -2.40 -19.51 -0.84
CA THR A 254 -3.56 -18.85 -0.22
C THR A 254 -3.06 -17.79 0.74
N ILE A 255 -3.59 -16.58 0.63
CA ILE A 255 -3.18 -15.40 1.39
C ILE A 255 -4.44 -14.72 1.92
N THR A 256 -4.54 -14.57 3.24
CA THR A 256 -5.51 -13.69 3.88
C THR A 256 -4.86 -12.32 4.08
N VAL A 257 -5.57 -11.27 3.69
CA VAL A 257 -5.15 -9.88 3.85
C VAL A 257 -6.02 -9.22 4.90
N SER A 258 -5.40 -8.39 5.75
CA SER A 258 -6.08 -7.55 6.73
C SER A 258 -5.67 -6.10 6.55
N ILE A 259 -6.66 -5.20 6.58
CA ILE A 259 -6.45 -3.76 6.56
C ILE A 259 -7.11 -3.18 7.81
N GLN A 260 -6.31 -2.70 8.74
CA GLN A 260 -6.77 -1.99 9.93
C GLN A 260 -6.78 -0.48 9.67
N THR A 261 -7.77 0.25 10.18
CA THR A 261 -7.92 1.70 10.00
C THR A 261 -8.11 2.43 11.33
N ASP A 262 -7.26 3.42 11.60
CA ASP A 262 -7.30 4.23 12.82
C ASP A 262 -7.98 5.57 12.56
N THR A 263 -9.28 5.61 12.87
CA THR A 263 -10.13 6.82 12.79
C THR A 263 -10.38 7.46 14.16
N GLY A 264 -9.75 6.95 15.22
CA GLY A 264 -10.12 7.26 16.61
C GLY A 264 -11.47 6.65 17.06
N LEU A 265 -12.14 5.87 16.20
CA LEU A 265 -13.41 5.20 16.49
C LEU A 265 -13.26 3.67 16.42
N THR A 266 -14.18 2.95 17.06
CA THR A 266 -14.25 1.47 17.00
C THR A 266 -15.26 0.94 15.98
N LYS A 267 -15.83 1.83 15.15
CA LYS A 267 -16.83 1.51 14.13
C LYS A 267 -16.23 0.66 13.01
N LYS A 268 -16.94 -0.37 12.57
CA LYS A 268 -16.51 -1.21 11.44
C LYS A 268 -16.38 -0.35 10.17
N PRO A 269 -15.29 -0.47 9.40
CA PRO A 269 -15.25 0.06 8.04
C PRO A 269 -16.23 -0.70 7.14
N ALA A 270 -16.63 -0.08 6.03
CA ALA A 270 -17.21 -0.80 4.91
C ALA A 270 -16.10 -1.52 4.14
N CYS A 271 -16.47 -2.61 3.45
CA CYS A 271 -15.55 -3.34 2.57
C CYS A 271 -16.12 -3.44 1.14
N PRO A 272 -16.16 -2.32 0.40
CA PRO A 272 -16.65 -2.34 -0.97
C PRO A 272 -15.73 -3.16 -1.88
N ALA A 273 -16.34 -3.78 -2.89
CA ALA A 273 -15.68 -4.51 -3.96
C ALA A 273 -15.39 -3.60 -5.16
N ASN A 274 -14.31 -3.91 -5.89
CA ASN A 274 -13.90 -3.20 -7.11
C ASN A 274 -13.59 -1.72 -6.88
N THR A 275 -13.03 -1.41 -5.72
CA THR A 275 -12.65 -0.04 -5.31
C THR A 275 -11.14 0.13 -5.18
N GLY A 276 -10.38 -0.88 -5.60
CA GLY A 276 -8.92 -0.82 -5.66
C GLY A 276 -8.40 0.32 -6.54
N THR A 277 -7.23 0.83 -6.22
CA THR A 277 -6.64 2.04 -6.82
C THR A 277 -5.32 1.77 -7.51
N THR A 278 -4.64 0.66 -7.22
CA THR A 278 -3.43 0.23 -7.94
C THR A 278 -3.73 -0.27 -9.36
N GLY A 279 -2.76 -0.10 -10.24
CA GLY A 279 -2.70 -0.68 -11.58
C GLY A 279 -1.97 -2.02 -11.65
N GLU A 280 -1.13 -2.34 -10.66
CA GLU A 280 -0.47 -3.65 -10.55
C GLU A 280 -1.45 -4.73 -10.08
N THR A 281 -1.08 -6.00 -10.29
CA THR A 281 -1.96 -7.12 -9.99
C THR A 281 -1.25 -8.33 -9.41
N ASN A 282 -2.00 -9.33 -8.95
CA ASN A 282 -1.49 -10.70 -8.70
C ASN A 282 -2.43 -11.74 -9.33
N ASN A 283 -1.94 -12.97 -9.50
CA ASN A 283 -2.67 -14.05 -10.19
C ASN A 283 -3.65 -14.86 -9.32
N LEU A 284 -3.99 -14.38 -8.13
CA LEU A 284 -4.89 -15.10 -7.22
C LEU A 284 -6.36 -14.75 -7.52
N PHE A 285 -7.26 -15.50 -6.89
CA PHE A 285 -8.70 -15.34 -6.95
C PHE A 285 -9.21 -14.99 -5.56
N PHE A 286 -10.17 -14.07 -5.47
CA PHE A 286 -10.92 -13.92 -4.22
C PHE A 286 -11.68 -15.21 -3.91
N VAL A 287 -11.69 -15.59 -2.63
CA VAL A 287 -12.45 -16.72 -2.08
C VAL A 287 -13.17 -16.25 -0.81
N GLU A 288 -13.80 -17.18 -0.11
CA GLU A 288 -14.55 -16.86 1.12
C GLU A 288 -13.58 -16.27 2.16
N ALA A 289 -13.95 -15.14 2.76
CA ALA A 289 -13.22 -14.54 3.85
C ALA A 289 -13.15 -15.49 5.07
N PRO A 290 -12.15 -15.34 5.95
CA PRO A 290 -12.04 -16.18 7.14
C PRO A 290 -13.27 -16.01 8.04
N LYS A 291 -13.83 -17.10 8.56
CA LYS A 291 -14.95 -17.02 9.52
C LYS A 291 -14.44 -16.52 10.87
N ASN A 292 -15.11 -15.52 11.43
CA ASN A 292 -14.80 -14.95 12.74
C ASN A 292 -13.36 -14.45 12.84
N PRO A 293 -12.95 -13.49 11.99
CA PRO A 293 -11.64 -12.85 12.12
C PRO A 293 -11.44 -12.30 13.54
N PRO A 294 -10.21 -12.38 14.08
CA PRO A 294 -9.93 -11.93 15.44
C PRO A 294 -10.22 -10.43 15.57
N GLN A 295 -10.78 -10.02 16.71
CA GLN A 295 -10.88 -8.60 16.99
C GLN A 295 -9.48 -8.00 17.14
N LEU A 296 -9.11 -7.10 16.25
CA LEU A 296 -7.84 -6.38 16.30
C LEU A 296 -8.01 -5.06 17.08
N ARG A 297 -6.89 -4.35 17.30
CA ARG A 297 -6.95 -3.08 18.04
C ARG A 297 -7.80 -2.05 17.30
N TYR A 298 -7.55 -1.87 16.01
CA TYR A 298 -8.33 -0.99 15.16
C TYR A 298 -9.42 -1.75 14.41
N PRO A 299 -10.51 -1.10 14.04
CA PRO A 299 -11.45 -1.64 13.06
C PRO A 299 -10.72 -2.10 11.80
N SER A 300 -11.21 -3.18 11.18
CA SER A 300 -10.54 -3.77 10.04
C SER A 300 -11.48 -4.40 9.03
N VAL A 301 -10.96 -4.58 7.82
CA VAL A 301 -11.51 -5.49 6.80
C VAL A 301 -10.56 -6.65 6.59
N GLU A 302 -11.10 -7.82 6.28
CA GLU A 302 -10.32 -9.01 5.91
C GLU A 302 -10.92 -9.71 4.70
N PHE A 303 -10.05 -10.11 3.77
CA PHE A 303 -10.42 -10.91 2.60
C PHE A 303 -9.35 -11.95 2.32
N THR A 304 -9.70 -13.01 1.59
CA THR A 304 -8.77 -14.09 1.25
C THR A 304 -8.67 -14.27 -0.25
N MET A 305 -7.44 -14.49 -0.71
CA MET A 305 -7.10 -14.78 -2.09
C MET A 305 -6.44 -16.15 -2.19
N SER A 306 -6.77 -16.94 -3.21
CA SER A 306 -6.20 -18.28 -3.43
C SER A 306 -5.89 -18.52 -4.89
N SER A 307 -4.92 -19.40 -5.16
CA SER A 307 -4.57 -19.85 -6.51
C SER A 307 -5.63 -20.78 -7.15
N SER A 308 -6.66 -21.16 -6.38
CA SER A 308 -7.82 -21.91 -6.85
C SER A 308 -9.12 -21.13 -6.61
N SER A 309 -9.96 -20.99 -7.63
CA SER A 309 -11.28 -20.38 -7.52
C SER A 309 -12.29 -21.38 -6.94
N THR A 310 -12.39 -21.43 -5.62
CA THR A 310 -13.37 -22.28 -4.93
C THR A 310 -14.14 -21.46 -3.90
N GLY A 311 -15.47 -21.48 -3.97
CA GLY A 311 -16.35 -20.89 -2.96
C GLY A 311 -16.91 -19.52 -3.33
N ALA A 312 -17.68 -18.95 -2.40
CA ALA A 312 -18.24 -17.60 -2.52
C ALA A 312 -17.15 -16.56 -2.28
N VAL A 313 -17.20 -15.43 -3.00
CA VAL A 313 -16.33 -14.28 -2.77
C VAL A 313 -16.93 -13.41 -1.67
N SER A 314 -16.17 -13.10 -0.62
CA SER A 314 -16.61 -12.19 0.44
C SER A 314 -15.47 -11.38 1.03
N CYS A 315 -15.86 -10.34 1.78
CA CYS A 315 -14.98 -9.58 2.65
C CYS A 315 -15.66 -9.39 3.99
N ASP A 316 -14.93 -9.65 5.07
CA ASP A 316 -15.42 -9.55 6.44
C ASP A 316 -14.95 -8.25 7.09
N THR A 317 -15.73 -7.76 8.06
CA THR A 317 -15.45 -6.49 8.76
C THR A 317 -15.54 -6.66 10.27
N VAL A 318 -14.59 -6.06 10.98
CA VAL A 318 -14.41 -6.23 12.43
C VAL A 318 -14.38 -4.88 13.14
N ARG A 319 -14.96 -4.81 14.34
CA ARG A 319 -14.85 -3.61 15.19
C ARG A 319 -13.47 -3.59 15.86
N GLY A 320 -12.98 -2.40 16.19
CA GLY A 320 -11.79 -2.25 17.03
C GLY A 320 -12.06 -2.67 18.48
N ARG A 321 -10.99 -2.89 19.25
CA ARG A 321 -11.05 -3.15 20.71
C ARG A 321 -11.20 -1.87 21.52
#